data_AF-T0M7S7-F1
#
_entry.id   AF-T0M7S7-F1
#
_cell.length_a   1.000
_cell.length_b   1.000
_cell.length_c   1.000
_cell.angle_alpha   90.00
_cell.angle_beta   90.00
_cell.angle_gamma   90.00
#
_symmetry.space_group_name_H-M   'P 1'
#
loop_
_entity.id
_entity.type
_entity.pdbx_description
1 polymer ?
#
loop_
_entity_poly.entity_id
_entity_poly.type
_entity_poly.pdbx_seq_one_letter_code
_entity_poly.pdbx_strand_id
1 'polypeptide(L)'
;MSMIHSAPDAVKDTYLKMKSEQGKKLELKVIGGNYYLYVAKGIWDKKKKKPVKKTVLIGSIDENGTYREKRPKRIFSSSMVYEYGNSQLVWNLAQDMYTIMEKHPYRDQIIANGNDQGH
;
A
#
# COMPACT_ATOMS: atom_id res chain seq x y z
N MET A 1 25.90 12.65 11.33
CA MET A 1 26.64 12.52 10.06
C MET A 1 25.65 12.53 8.91
N SER A 2 25.71 13.54 8.04
CA SER A 2 24.76 13.71 6.93
C SER A 2 25.05 12.68 5.82
N MET A 3 24.08 11.80 5.54
CA MET A 3 24.14 10.74 4.51
C MET A 3 24.10 11.28 3.07
N ILE A 4 24.78 12.39 2.79
CA ILE A 4 24.84 13.00 1.46
C ILE A 4 26.11 12.57 0.72
N HIS A 5 27.14 12.08 1.44
CA HIS A 5 28.43 11.74 0.84
C HIS A 5 28.39 10.55 -0.11
N SER A 6 27.46 9.60 0.07
CA SER A 6 27.35 8.43 -0.83
C SER A 6 26.45 8.66 -2.04
N ALA A 7 25.84 9.85 -2.18
CA ALA A 7 24.94 10.13 -3.30
C ALA A 7 25.72 10.61 -4.54
N PRO A 8 25.29 10.22 -5.76
CA PRO A 8 25.82 10.76 -7.01
C PRO A 8 25.66 12.28 -7.07
N ASP A 9 26.56 12.95 -7.78
CA ASP A 9 26.57 14.42 -7.84
C ASP A 9 25.30 14.98 -8.47
N ALA A 10 24.75 14.32 -9.49
CA ALA A 10 23.45 14.66 -10.07
C ALA A 10 22.30 14.66 -9.03
N VAL A 11 22.33 13.74 -8.06
CA VAL A 11 21.33 13.69 -6.97
C VAL A 11 21.53 14.84 -6.00
N LYS A 12 22.78 15.18 -5.67
CA LYS A 12 23.11 16.29 -4.78
C LYS A 12 22.66 17.62 -5.38
N ASP A 13 22.91 17.84 -6.66
CA ASP A 13 22.54 19.07 -7.37
C ASP A 13 21.02 19.26 -7.38
N THR A 14 20.26 18.22 -7.71
CA THR A 14 18.80 18.25 -7.65
C THR A 14 18.31 18.50 -6.22
N TYR A 15 18.91 17.84 -5.21
CA TYR A 15 18.56 18.11 -3.81
C TYR A 15 18.83 19.55 -3.39
N LEU A 16 19.98 20.12 -3.78
CA LEU A 16 20.35 21.50 -3.48
C LEU A 16 19.37 22.49 -4.12
N LYS A 17 19.02 22.28 -5.40
CA LYS A 17 18.03 23.08 -6.12
C LYS A 17 16.65 23.03 -5.42
N MET A 18 16.19 21.84 -5.07
CA MET A 18 14.91 21.68 -4.36
C MET A 18 14.95 22.28 -2.95
N LYS A 19 16.11 22.25 -2.28
CA LYS A 19 16.30 22.86 -0.95
C LYS A 19 16.28 24.38 -1.01
N SER A 20 16.77 24.99 -2.09
CA SER A 20 16.63 26.44 -2.31
C SER A 20 15.18 26.84 -2.59
N GLU A 21 14.43 26.03 -3.34
CA GLU A 21 13.03 26.34 -3.70
C GLU A 21 12.05 26.07 -2.53
N GLN A 22 12.18 24.96 -1.82
CA GLN A 22 11.26 24.55 -0.73
C GLN A 22 11.74 24.91 0.68
N GLY A 23 12.96 25.46 0.80
CA GLY A 23 13.55 25.92 2.05
C GLY A 23 14.16 24.83 2.93
N LYS A 24 14.62 25.24 4.14
CA LYS A 24 15.46 24.44 5.06
C LYS A 24 14.81 23.17 5.64
N LYS A 25 13.55 22.88 5.34
CA LYS A 25 12.79 21.75 5.95
C LYS A 25 12.93 20.44 5.17
N LEU A 26 13.70 20.44 4.08
CA LEU A 26 13.90 19.30 3.18
C LEU A 26 15.11 18.45 3.59
N GLU A 27 14.87 17.16 3.78
CA GLU A 27 15.85 16.15 4.19
C GLU A 27 15.97 15.07 3.12
N LEU A 28 17.21 14.76 2.72
CA LEU A 28 17.53 13.65 1.83
C LEU A 28 17.88 12.42 2.67
N LYS A 29 17.27 11.27 2.38
CA LYS A 29 17.59 9.97 3.00
C LYS A 29 17.93 8.95 1.93
N VAL A 30 19.06 8.29 2.10
CA VAL A 30 19.50 7.18 1.25
C VAL A 30 19.05 5.87 1.90
N ILE A 31 18.22 5.09 1.21
CA ILE A 31 17.70 3.81 1.72
C ILE A 31 17.77 2.78 0.59
N GLY A 32 18.60 1.75 0.75
CA GLY A 32 18.73 0.65 -0.22
C GLY A 32 19.10 1.13 -1.62
N GLY A 33 20.06 2.06 -1.74
CA GLY A 33 20.49 2.64 -3.03
C GLY A 33 19.55 3.70 -3.62
N ASN A 34 18.36 3.89 -3.03
CA ASN A 34 17.40 4.89 -3.49
C ASN A 34 17.49 6.19 -2.68
N TYR A 35 17.17 7.31 -3.33
CA TYR A 35 17.27 8.65 -2.77
C TYR A 35 15.88 9.22 -2.51
N TYR A 36 15.51 9.35 -1.24
CA TYR A 36 14.18 9.79 -0.83
C TYR A 36 14.21 11.18 -0.21
N LEU A 37 13.21 11.98 -0.55
CA LEU A 37 13.03 13.34 -0.04
C LEU A 37 11.92 13.41 0.99
N TYR A 38 12.26 13.93 2.17
CA TYR A 38 11.35 14.12 3.28
C TYR A 38 11.23 15.60 3.63
N VAL A 39 10.03 16.02 4.02
CA VAL A 39 9.78 17.37 4.55
C VAL A 39 9.20 17.31 5.95
N ALA A 40 9.73 18.12 6.85
CA ALA A 40 9.14 18.27 8.18
C ALA A 40 7.87 19.13 8.13
N LYS A 41 6.71 18.54 8.40
CA LYS A 41 5.40 19.23 8.50
C LYS A 41 4.86 19.13 9.92
N GLY A 42 4.25 20.23 10.39
CA GLY A 42 3.40 20.21 11.57
C GLY A 42 2.03 19.67 11.19
N ILE A 43 1.66 18.51 11.70
CA ILE A 43 0.36 17.87 11.44
C ILE A 43 -0.43 17.88 12.74
N TRP A 44 -1.70 18.23 12.68
CA TRP A 44 -2.59 18.14 13.83
C TRP A 44 -2.90 16.67 14.16
N ASP A 45 -2.51 16.23 15.36
CA ASP A 45 -2.85 14.89 15.83
C ASP A 45 -4.20 14.94 16.55
N LYS A 46 -5.24 14.38 15.92
CA LYS A 46 -6.59 14.34 16.49
C LYS A 46 -6.69 13.52 17.78
N LYS A 47 -5.85 12.47 17.95
CA LYS A 47 -5.87 11.63 19.16
C LYS A 47 -5.25 12.37 20.35
N LYS A 48 -4.11 13.04 20.11
CA LYS A 48 -3.40 13.80 21.15
C LYS A 48 -3.89 15.25 21.30
N LYS A 49 -4.82 15.69 20.44
CA LYS A 49 -5.37 17.07 20.36
C LYS A 49 -4.29 18.16 20.35
N LYS A 50 -3.15 17.89 19.71
CA LYS A 50 -2.02 18.83 19.66
C LYS A 50 -1.27 18.75 18.33
N PRO A 51 -0.59 19.83 17.91
CA PRO A 51 0.26 19.78 16.73
C PRO A 51 1.48 18.88 17.00
N VAL A 52 1.79 17.99 16.07
CA VAL A 52 2.94 17.09 16.13
C VAL A 52 3.78 17.28 14.87
N LYS A 53 5.10 17.44 15.04
CA LYS A 53 6.04 17.50 13.92
C LYS A 53 6.23 16.09 13.36
N LYS A 54 5.92 15.89 12.08
CA LYS A 54 6.12 14.63 11.35
C LYS A 54 6.91 14.88 10.08
N THR A 55 7.83 13.98 9.76
CA THR A 55 8.54 13.95 8.48
C THR A 55 7.70 13.20 7.45
N VAL A 56 7.33 13.87 6.37
CA VAL A 56 6.48 13.32 5.29
C VAL A 56 7.32 13.11 4.04
N LEU A 57 7.23 11.92 3.45
CA LEU A 57 7.85 11.62 2.15
C LEU A 57 7.16 12.42 1.04
N ILE A 58 7.92 13.26 0.33
CA ILE A 58 7.42 14.03 -0.81
C ILE A 58 7.69 13.36 -2.15
N GLY A 59 8.76 12.59 -2.26
CA GLY A 59 9.17 11.97 -3.52
C GLY A 59 10.54 11.30 -3.42
N SER A 60 11.07 10.92 -4.57
CA SER A 60 12.39 10.31 -4.72
C SER A 60 13.18 10.99 -5.85
N ILE A 61 14.49 10.86 -5.82
CA ILE A 61 15.39 11.27 -6.90
C ILE A 61 15.99 9.98 -7.48
N ASP A 62 15.97 9.82 -8.80
CA ASP A 62 16.68 8.72 -9.47
C ASP A 62 18.19 9.00 -9.50
N GLU A 63 19.02 8.00 -9.78
CA GLU A 63 20.48 8.15 -9.90
C GLU A 63 20.90 9.22 -10.92
N ASN A 64 20.09 9.42 -11.96
CA ASN A 64 20.29 10.45 -12.99
C ASN A 64 19.89 11.87 -12.53
N GLY A 65 19.53 12.06 -11.25
CA GLY A 65 19.12 13.36 -10.70
C GLY A 65 17.68 13.75 -11.03
N THR A 66 16.87 12.88 -11.63
CA THR A 66 15.47 13.20 -11.96
C THR A 66 14.57 13.04 -10.74
N TYR A 67 13.86 14.12 -10.37
CA TYR A 67 12.89 14.09 -9.27
C TYR A 67 11.58 13.43 -9.71
N ARG A 68 11.10 12.48 -8.89
CA ARG A 68 9.78 11.86 -9.02
C ARG A 68 8.95 12.16 -7.78
N GLU A 69 7.82 12.84 -7.99
CA GLU A 69 6.87 13.10 -6.92
C GLU A 69 6.20 11.80 -6.44
N LYS A 70 5.98 11.70 -5.13
CA LYS A 70 5.24 10.59 -4.54
C LYS A 70 3.80 10.62 -5.07
N ARG A 71 3.47 9.68 -5.95
CA ARG A 71 2.10 9.49 -6.42
C ARG A 71 1.19 9.05 -5.26
N PRO A 72 -0.04 9.57 -5.17
CA PRO A 72 -1.02 9.04 -4.24
C PRO A 72 -1.25 7.55 -4.55
N LYS A 73 -1.23 6.69 -3.52
CA LYS A 73 -1.63 5.29 -3.69
C LYS A 73 -3.06 5.30 -4.22
N ARG A 74 -3.28 4.70 -5.39
CA ARG A 74 -4.64 4.47 -5.88
C ARG A 74 -5.36 3.61 -4.85
N ILE A 75 -6.47 4.15 -4.32
CA ILE A 75 -7.32 3.46 -3.33
C ILE A 75 -7.94 2.21 -3.97
N PHE A 76 -8.18 2.27 -5.28
CA PHE A 76 -8.66 1.15 -6.07
C PHE A 76 -7.53 0.57 -6.90
N SER A 77 -7.18 -0.68 -6.59
CA SER A 77 -6.32 -1.51 -7.45
C SER A 77 -7.22 -2.44 -8.26
N SER A 78 -6.84 -2.72 -9.51
CA SER A 78 -7.55 -3.71 -10.33
C SER A 78 -7.64 -5.07 -9.63
N SER A 79 -6.58 -5.47 -8.91
CA SER A 79 -6.57 -6.67 -8.04
C SER A 79 -7.75 -6.74 -7.05
N MET A 80 -8.08 -5.63 -6.38
CA MET A 80 -9.19 -5.57 -5.43
C MET A 80 -10.55 -5.78 -6.09
N VAL A 81 -10.70 -5.35 -7.35
CA VAL A 81 -11.92 -5.59 -8.16
C VAL A 81 -12.02 -7.06 -8.53
N TYR A 82 -10.91 -7.70 -8.93
CA TYR A 82 -10.88 -9.13 -9.26
C TYR A 82 -11.15 -10.01 -8.04
N GLU A 83 -10.58 -9.70 -6.88
CA GLU A 83 -10.81 -10.46 -5.65
C GLU A 83 -12.28 -10.45 -5.22
N TYR A 84 -12.91 -9.28 -5.27
CA TYR A 84 -14.34 -9.16 -4.98
C TYR A 84 -15.20 -9.91 -6.00
N GLY A 85 -14.92 -9.74 -7.30
CA GLY A 85 -15.65 -10.43 -8.36
C GLY A 85 -15.55 -11.95 -8.26
N ASN A 86 -14.35 -12.47 -8.01
CA ASN A 86 -14.13 -13.91 -7.84
C ASN A 86 -14.85 -14.46 -6.61
N SER A 87 -14.82 -13.74 -5.48
CA SER A 87 -15.52 -14.14 -4.27
C SER A 87 -17.03 -14.19 -4.49
N GLN A 88 -17.58 -13.20 -5.23
CA GLN A 88 -19.01 -13.15 -5.55
C GLN A 88 -19.43 -14.29 -6.48
N LEU A 89 -18.60 -14.67 -7.46
CA LEU A 89 -18.87 -15.80 -8.34
C LEU A 89 -18.90 -17.13 -7.58
N VAL A 90 -17.92 -17.35 -6.70
CA VAL A 90 -17.87 -18.55 -5.85
C VAL A 90 -19.09 -18.63 -4.93
N TRP A 91 -19.48 -17.49 -4.33
CA TRP A 91 -20.67 -17.42 -3.49
C TRP A 91 -21.95 -17.81 -4.25
N ASN A 92 -22.16 -17.23 -5.43
CA ASN A 92 -23.33 -17.54 -6.26
C ASN A 92 -23.34 -19.01 -6.68
N LEU A 93 -22.20 -19.56 -7.11
CA LEU A 93 -22.08 -20.97 -7.47
C LEU A 93 -22.41 -21.89 -6.29
N ALA A 94 -21.88 -21.59 -5.10
CA ALA A 94 -22.18 -22.37 -3.90
C ALA A 94 -23.67 -22.34 -3.57
N GLN A 95 -24.31 -21.18 -3.69
CA GLN A 95 -25.74 -21.03 -3.44
C GLN A 95 -26.60 -21.81 -4.43
N ASP A 96 -26.22 -21.83 -5.70
CA ASP A 96 -26.87 -22.62 -6.74
C ASP A 96 -26.73 -24.12 -6.43
N MET A 97 -25.52 -24.56 -6.04
CA MET A 97 -25.28 -25.94 -5.62
C MET A 97 -26.15 -26.34 -4.41
N TYR A 98 -26.22 -25.49 -3.37
CA TYR A 98 -27.09 -25.73 -2.21
C TYR A 98 -28.55 -25.87 -2.62
N THR A 99 -29.03 -25.00 -3.51
CA THR A 99 -30.42 -25.00 -3.98
C THR A 99 -30.76 -26.29 -4.75
N ILE A 100 -29.82 -26.79 -5.56
CA ILE A 100 -30.00 -28.05 -6.30
C ILE A 100 -29.98 -29.24 -5.32
N MET A 101 -29.05 -29.24 -4.36
CA MET A 101 -28.93 -30.30 -3.37
C MET A 101 -30.13 -30.37 -2.42
N GLU A 102 -30.73 -29.24 -2.08
CA GLU A 102 -31.92 -29.18 -1.21
C GLU A 102 -33.14 -29.89 -1.84
N LYS A 103 -33.24 -29.87 -3.17
CA LYS A 103 -34.32 -30.53 -3.91
C LYS A 103 -34.02 -32.00 -4.25
N HIS A 104 -32.85 -32.52 -3.86
CA HIS A 104 -32.42 -33.85 -4.25
C HIS A 104 -33.01 -34.93 -3.31
N PRO A 105 -33.63 -36.00 -3.84
CA PRO A 105 -34.35 -37.01 -3.05
C PRO A 105 -33.47 -37.84 -2.10
N TYR A 106 -32.14 -37.78 -2.25
CA TYR A 106 -31.17 -38.48 -1.38
C TYR A 106 -30.40 -37.56 -0.44
N ARG A 107 -30.84 -36.31 -0.26
CA ARG A 107 -30.20 -35.29 0.60
C ARG A 107 -29.82 -35.85 1.98
N ASP A 108 -30.73 -36.55 2.63
CA ASP A 108 -30.55 -37.02 4.01
C ASP A 108 -29.53 -38.16 4.12
N GLN A 109 -29.33 -38.94 3.04
CA GLN A 109 -28.33 -40.02 2.98
C GLN A 109 -26.90 -39.49 2.78
N ILE A 110 -26.76 -38.39 2.04
CA ILE A 110 -25.46 -37.74 1.80
C ILE A 110 -24.97 -37.04 3.07
N ILE A 111 -25.87 -36.41 3.84
CA ILE A 111 -25.54 -35.74 5.11
C ILE A 111 -25.17 -36.77 6.19
N ALA A 112 -25.85 -37.92 6.23
CA ALA A 112 -25.56 -39.00 7.19
C ALA A 112 -24.14 -39.59 7.00
N ASN A 113 -23.70 -39.82 5.76
CA ASN A 113 -22.36 -40.36 5.48
C ASN A 113 -21.21 -39.37 5.72
N GLY A 114 -21.48 -38.07 5.81
CA GLY A 114 -20.46 -37.05 6.07
C GLY A 114 -20.07 -36.92 7.55
N ASN A 115 -20.95 -37.33 8.47
CA ASN A 115 -20.70 -37.24 9.92
C ASN A 115 -19.94 -38.45 10.50
N ASP A 116 -19.78 -39.53 9.73
CA ASP A 116 -19.08 -40.76 10.18
C ASP A 116 -17.57 -40.77 9.85
N GLN A 117 -17.03 -39.73 9.21
CA GLN A 117 -15.59 -39.62 8.92
C GLN A 117 -14.80 -38.72 9.89
N GLY A 118 -15.35 -38.49 11.10
CA GLY A 118 -14.62 -37.88 12.21
C GLY A 118 -13.98 -38.93 13.12
N HIS A 119 -12.85 -39.50 12.70
CA HIS A 119 -11.90 -40.21 13.55
C HIS A 119 -10.47 -39.77 13.26
#